data_AF-A0A928KBX3-F1
#
_entry.id   AF-A0A928KBX3-F1
#
_cell.length_a   1.000
_cell.length_b   1.000
_cell.length_c   1.000
_cell.angle_alpha   90.00
_cell.angle_beta   90.00
_cell.angle_gamma   90.00
#
_symmetry.space_group_name_H-M   'P 1'
#
loop_
_entity.id
_entity.type
_entity.pdbx_description
1 polymer ?
#
loop_
_entity_poly.entity_id
_entity_poly.type
_entity_poly.pdbx_seq_one_letter_code
_entity_poly.pdbx_strand_id
1 'polypeptide(L)'
;MDRLDFDNQLNKILSEAENLIPNEKLPDLPFMPEAPDVHDYYRFELDLWDKGEEIRQLILDSKKKPNIDQIKRICNICTNQFAKRGRQSFVMLLGKRCYAEYAPVIAPFLSDDDIDGHVVDTLYKMGTPNYVSQIQPFTKHNRTWIRNIAKKYINKYS
;
A
#
# COMPACT_ATOMS: atom_id res chain seq x y z
N MET A 1 15.34 -15.96 -14.47
CA MET A 1 15.69 -14.58 -14.08
C MET A 1 16.79 -14.61 -13.03
N ASP A 2 17.96 -14.08 -13.36
CA ASP A 2 19.05 -13.86 -12.40
C ASP A 2 18.79 -12.61 -11.53
N ARG A 3 19.74 -12.22 -10.68
CA ARG A 3 19.60 -11.04 -9.80
C ARG A 3 19.62 -9.73 -10.59
N LEU A 4 20.51 -9.61 -11.56
CA LEU A 4 20.68 -8.38 -12.33
C LEU A 4 19.43 -8.09 -13.18
N ASP A 5 18.88 -9.11 -13.83
CA ASP A 5 17.64 -9.03 -14.60
C ASP A 5 16.45 -8.62 -13.72
N PHE A 6 16.31 -9.24 -12.53
CA PHE A 6 15.27 -8.84 -11.57
C PHE A 6 15.41 -7.38 -11.13
N ASP A 7 16.62 -6.96 -10.75
CA ASP A 7 16.84 -5.60 -10.26
C ASP A 7 16.57 -4.58 -11.37
N ASN A 8 16.97 -4.86 -12.62
CA ASN A 8 16.70 -4.02 -13.77
C ASN A 8 15.21 -3.91 -14.08
N GLN A 9 14.48 -5.03 -14.09
CA GLN A 9 13.04 -5.02 -14.33
C GLN A 9 12.29 -4.28 -13.22
N LEU A 10 12.61 -4.55 -11.95
CA LEU A 10 12.00 -3.84 -10.83
C LEU A 10 12.29 -2.34 -10.88
N ASN A 11 13.53 -1.95 -11.18
CA ASN A 11 13.89 -0.53 -11.29
C ASN A 11 13.15 0.16 -12.44
N LYS A 12 12.92 -0.53 -13.56
CA LYS A 12 12.13 -0.03 -14.68
C LYS A 12 10.68 0.21 -14.25
N ILE A 13 10.04 -0.78 -13.62
CA ILE A 13 8.64 -0.66 -13.17
C ILE A 13 8.49 0.46 -12.14
N LEU A 14 9.44 0.59 -11.21
CA LEU A 14 9.44 1.68 -10.22
C LEU A 14 9.56 3.06 -10.88
N SER A 15 10.40 3.20 -11.91
CA SER A 15 10.53 4.48 -12.63
C SER A 15 9.27 4.83 -13.42
N GLU A 16 8.63 3.83 -14.02
CA GLU A 16 7.33 4.02 -14.68
C GLU A 16 6.25 4.43 -13.67
N ALA A 17 6.19 3.78 -12.51
CA ALA A 17 5.27 4.12 -11.43
C ALA A 17 5.48 5.56 -10.93
N GLU A 18 6.72 5.97 -10.69
CA GLU A 18 7.05 7.33 -10.24
C GLU A 18 6.61 8.39 -11.27
N ASN A 19 6.74 8.10 -12.57
CA ASN A 19 6.34 9.01 -13.64
C ASN A 19 4.81 9.12 -13.83
N LEU A 20 4.03 8.18 -13.29
CA LEU A 20 2.56 8.25 -13.32
C LEU A 20 2.00 9.20 -12.26
N ILE A 21 2.79 9.52 -11.23
CA ILE A 21 2.32 10.35 -10.11
C ILE A 21 2.27 11.82 -10.56
N PRO A 22 1.11 12.49 -10.43
CA PRO A 22 0.99 13.91 -10.74
C PRO A 22 1.96 14.78 -9.91
N ASN A 23 2.40 15.89 -10.50
CA ASN A 23 3.25 16.87 -9.81
C ASN A 23 2.47 17.79 -8.86
N GLU A 24 1.14 17.74 -8.91
CA GLU A 24 0.27 18.54 -8.07
C GLU A 24 -0.87 17.70 -7.50
N LYS A 25 -1.44 18.16 -6.38
CA LYS A 25 -2.58 17.49 -5.76
C LYS A 25 -3.82 17.72 -6.62
N LEU A 26 -4.37 16.64 -7.16
CA LEU A 26 -5.67 16.67 -7.85
C LEU A 26 -6.82 16.60 -6.83
N PRO A 27 -7.97 17.22 -7.12
CA PRO A 27 -9.15 17.14 -6.27
C PRO A 27 -9.71 15.71 -6.20
N ASP A 28 -10.65 15.48 -5.31
CA ASP A 28 -11.38 14.22 -5.28
C ASP A 28 -12.44 14.17 -6.38
N LEU A 29 -12.52 13.01 -7.06
CA LEU A 29 -13.59 12.75 -8.02
C LEU A 29 -14.91 12.47 -7.28
N PRO A 30 -16.06 12.51 -7.95
CA PRO A 30 -17.33 12.09 -7.35
C PRO A 30 -17.24 10.69 -6.74
N PHE A 31 -18.11 10.38 -5.77
CA PHE A 31 -18.21 9.03 -5.22
C PHE A 31 -18.69 8.04 -6.28
N MET A 32 -18.19 6.80 -6.20
CA MET A 32 -18.61 5.71 -7.07
C MET A 32 -20.08 5.36 -6.82
N PRO A 33 -20.90 5.16 -7.87
CA PRO A 33 -22.28 4.72 -7.72
C PRO A 33 -22.41 3.38 -6.96
N GLU A 34 -21.48 2.45 -7.16
CA GLU A 34 -21.51 1.13 -6.51
C GLU A 34 -20.90 1.13 -5.10
N ALA A 35 -20.17 2.20 -4.73
CA ALA A 35 -19.45 2.30 -3.47
C ALA A 35 -19.47 3.78 -2.98
N PRO A 36 -20.57 4.21 -2.34
CA PRO A 36 -20.84 5.64 -2.09
C PRO A 36 -19.93 6.27 -1.02
N ASP A 37 -19.09 5.49 -0.37
CA ASP A 37 -18.03 5.92 0.56
C ASP A 37 -16.65 5.99 -0.09
N VAL A 38 -16.59 5.92 -1.42
CA VAL A 38 -15.34 5.75 -2.18
C VAL A 38 -15.32 6.70 -3.37
N HIS A 39 -14.35 7.62 -3.40
CA HIS A 39 -14.13 8.47 -4.57
C HIS A 39 -13.77 7.64 -5.80
N ASP A 40 -14.28 8.03 -6.97
CA ASP A 40 -13.92 7.41 -8.24
C ASP A 40 -12.42 7.56 -8.52
N TYR A 41 -11.89 6.75 -9.43
CA TYR A 41 -10.48 6.73 -9.76
C TYR A 41 -10.15 7.65 -10.93
N TYR A 42 -9.04 8.39 -10.80
CA TYR A 42 -8.36 8.85 -11.98
C TYR A 42 -7.70 7.70 -12.72
N ARG A 43 -7.50 7.86 -14.03
CA ARG A 43 -6.81 6.87 -14.86
C ARG A 43 -5.39 6.56 -14.34
N PHE A 44 -4.65 7.58 -13.90
CA PHE A 44 -3.30 7.37 -13.38
C PHE A 44 -3.28 6.55 -12.09
N GLU A 45 -4.34 6.59 -11.26
CA GLU A 45 -4.42 5.78 -10.04
C GLU A 45 -4.53 4.29 -10.38
N LEU A 46 -5.31 3.96 -11.42
CA LEU A 46 -5.44 2.60 -11.92
C LEU A 46 -4.13 2.11 -12.54
N ASP A 47 -3.53 2.92 -13.41
CA ASP A 47 -2.25 2.58 -14.04
C ASP A 47 -1.14 2.41 -12.99
N LEU A 48 -1.13 3.24 -11.94
CA LEU A 48 -0.19 3.14 -10.83
C LEU A 48 -0.48 1.88 -9.98
N TRP A 49 -1.74 1.58 -9.71
CA TRP A 49 -2.12 0.36 -9.00
C TRP A 49 -1.60 -0.88 -9.74
N ASP A 50 -1.77 -0.93 -11.06
CA ASP A 50 -1.28 -2.00 -11.94
C ASP A 50 0.24 -2.16 -11.85
N LYS A 51 0.99 -1.06 -11.74
CA LYS A 51 2.45 -1.13 -11.55
C LYS A 51 2.85 -1.78 -10.22
N GLY A 52 2.14 -1.49 -9.14
CA GLY A 52 2.40 -2.17 -7.87
C GLY A 52 2.05 -3.66 -7.92
N GLU A 53 1.01 -4.05 -8.66
CA GLU A 53 0.68 -5.46 -8.91
C GLU A 53 1.73 -6.15 -9.80
N GLU A 54 2.25 -5.48 -10.82
CA GLU A 54 3.35 -5.96 -11.66
C GLU A 54 4.60 -6.27 -10.81
N ILE A 55 4.96 -5.37 -9.88
CA ILE A 55 6.04 -5.61 -8.92
C ILE A 55 5.75 -6.83 -8.04
N ARG A 56 4.49 -6.99 -7.58
CA ARG A 56 4.10 -8.12 -6.74
C ARG A 56 4.30 -9.45 -7.48
N GLN A 57 3.87 -9.53 -8.75
CA GLN A 57 4.05 -10.71 -9.59
C GLN A 57 5.54 -10.98 -9.85
N LEU A 58 6.32 -9.94 -10.18
CA LEU A 58 7.76 -10.07 -10.38
C LEU A 58 8.46 -10.66 -9.15
N ILE A 59 8.11 -10.22 -7.94
CA ILE A 59 8.64 -10.75 -6.68
C ILE A 59 8.22 -12.20 -6.45
N LEU A 60 6.97 -12.56 -6.76
CA LEU A 60 6.46 -13.92 -6.60
C LEU A 60 7.13 -14.91 -7.55
N ASP A 61 7.23 -14.56 -8.82
CA ASP A 61 7.79 -15.43 -9.87
C ASP A 61 9.29 -15.60 -9.71
N SER A 62 10.01 -14.50 -9.44
CA SER A 62 11.47 -14.53 -9.27
C SER A 62 11.90 -15.07 -7.91
N LYS A 63 10.99 -15.06 -6.91
CA LYS A 63 11.23 -15.32 -5.49
C LYS A 63 12.32 -14.41 -4.88
N LYS A 64 12.59 -13.26 -5.50
CA LYS A 64 13.60 -12.31 -5.04
C LYS A 64 12.97 -11.18 -4.24
N LYS A 65 13.71 -10.72 -3.25
CA LYS A 65 13.36 -9.52 -2.49
C LYS A 65 13.97 -8.28 -3.15
N PRO A 66 13.24 -7.15 -3.14
CA PRO A 66 13.81 -5.84 -3.40
C PRO A 66 14.99 -5.55 -2.47
N ASN A 67 15.98 -4.82 -2.97
CA ASN A 67 17.07 -4.26 -2.17
C ASN A 67 16.61 -2.99 -1.42
N ILE A 68 17.49 -2.44 -0.58
CA ILE A 68 17.16 -1.31 0.30
C ILE A 68 16.72 -0.08 -0.50
N ASP A 69 17.37 0.23 -1.62
CA ASP A 69 17.03 1.41 -2.43
C ASP A 69 15.68 1.24 -3.13
N GLN A 70 15.37 0.03 -3.59
CA GLN A 70 14.05 -0.30 -4.15
C GLN A 70 12.95 -0.23 -3.08
N ILE A 71 13.21 -0.69 -1.85
CA ILE A 71 12.25 -0.53 -0.75
C ILE A 71 12.04 0.94 -0.41
N LYS A 72 13.09 1.77 -0.39
CA LYS A 72 12.94 3.22 -0.19
C LYS A 72 12.05 3.85 -1.26
N ARG A 73 12.21 3.47 -2.53
CA ARG A 73 11.34 3.93 -3.63
C ARG A 73 9.88 3.50 -3.42
N ILE A 74 9.65 2.24 -3.04
CA ILE A 74 8.30 1.75 -2.70
C ILE A 74 7.71 2.57 -1.55
N CYS A 75 8.47 2.83 -0.49
CA CYS A 75 8.04 3.68 0.62
C CYS A 75 7.70 5.10 0.15
N ASN A 76 8.53 5.72 -0.69
CA ASN A 76 8.26 7.05 -1.24
C ASN A 76 6.92 7.10 -1.97
N ILE A 77 6.60 6.08 -2.77
CA ILE A 77 5.30 5.96 -3.45
C ILE A 77 4.18 5.82 -2.40
N CYS A 78 4.33 4.94 -1.41
CA CYS A 78 3.33 4.78 -0.33
C CYS A 78 3.03 6.09 0.40
N THR A 79 4.05 6.94 0.58
CA THR A 79 3.90 8.21 1.31
C THR A 79 3.50 9.40 0.44
N ASN A 80 3.49 9.24 -0.89
CA ASN A 80 3.15 10.33 -1.80
C ASN A 80 1.64 10.45 -1.98
N GLN A 81 1.00 11.38 -1.27
CA GLN A 81 -0.45 11.58 -1.34
C GLN A 81 -0.97 11.96 -2.73
N PHE A 82 -0.13 12.45 -3.65
CA PHE A 82 -0.54 12.75 -5.03
C PHE A 82 -0.82 11.46 -5.83
N ALA A 83 -0.29 10.32 -5.39
CA ALA A 83 -0.58 9.01 -5.94
C ALA A 83 -1.95 8.46 -5.51
N LYS A 84 -2.65 9.13 -4.58
CA LYS A 84 -4.00 8.80 -4.11
C LYS A 84 -4.18 7.29 -3.85
N ARG A 85 -5.19 6.62 -4.41
CA ARG A 85 -5.46 5.20 -4.18
C ARG A 85 -4.55 4.28 -5.00
N GLY A 86 -3.83 4.80 -5.99
CA GLY A 86 -2.80 4.04 -6.71
C GLY A 86 -1.71 3.48 -5.79
N ARG A 87 -1.54 4.09 -4.60
CA ARG A 87 -0.66 3.62 -3.53
C ARG A 87 -1.02 2.27 -2.92
N GLN A 88 -2.28 1.83 -3.02
CA GLN A 88 -2.78 0.64 -2.32
C GLN A 88 -1.94 -0.61 -2.60
N SER A 89 -1.61 -0.87 -3.87
CA SER A 89 -0.81 -2.03 -4.26
C SER A 89 0.64 -1.95 -3.75
N PHE A 90 1.22 -0.75 -3.62
CA PHE A 90 2.55 -0.55 -3.03
C PHE A 90 2.56 -0.79 -1.52
N VAL A 91 1.53 -0.34 -0.80
CA VAL A 91 1.36 -0.61 0.63
C VAL A 91 1.31 -2.13 0.87
N MET A 92 0.66 -2.88 0.00
CA MET A 92 0.58 -4.35 0.08
C MET A 92 1.93 -5.04 -0.09
N LEU A 93 2.86 -4.49 -0.88
CA LEU A 93 4.21 -5.06 -1.08
C LEU A 93 4.99 -5.16 0.23
N LEU A 94 4.71 -4.26 1.17
CA LEU A 94 5.38 -4.16 2.45
C LEU A 94 4.78 -5.12 3.51
N GLY A 95 3.68 -5.82 3.20
CA GLY A 95 2.99 -6.75 4.09
C GLY A 95 3.74 -8.06 4.37
N LYS A 96 4.99 -7.99 4.85
CA LYS A 96 5.83 -9.12 5.25
C LYS A 96 6.62 -8.78 6.51
N ARG A 97 6.85 -9.77 7.38
CA ARG A 97 7.62 -9.59 8.63
C ARG A 97 9.01 -9.00 8.43
N CYS A 98 9.69 -9.30 7.32
CA CYS A 98 11.00 -8.73 7.03
C CYS A 98 10.98 -7.22 6.73
N TYR A 99 9.80 -6.62 6.57
CA TYR A 99 9.63 -5.19 6.37
C TYR A 99 9.01 -4.48 7.58
N ALA A 100 8.94 -5.16 8.75
CA ALA A 100 8.38 -4.59 9.96
C ALA A 100 9.08 -3.30 10.41
N GLU A 101 10.36 -3.12 10.09
CA GLU A 101 11.10 -1.88 10.37
C GLU A 101 10.52 -0.64 9.65
N TYR A 102 9.79 -0.83 8.55
CA TYR A 102 9.13 0.25 7.81
C TYR A 102 7.73 0.56 8.34
N ALA A 103 7.21 -0.17 9.33
CA ALA A 103 5.89 0.12 9.91
C ALA A 103 5.71 1.58 10.37
N PRO A 104 6.71 2.26 10.98
CA PRO A 104 6.62 3.68 11.32
C PRO A 104 6.45 4.61 10.11
N VAL A 105 6.81 4.17 8.90
CA VAL A 105 6.64 4.94 7.66
C VAL A 105 5.17 4.90 7.18
N ILE A 106 4.50 3.76 7.32
CA ILE A 106 3.14 3.55 6.80
C ILE A 106 2.05 3.81 7.84
N ALA A 107 2.31 3.57 9.12
CA ALA A 107 1.32 3.75 10.18
C ALA A 107 0.70 5.17 10.28
N PRO A 108 1.41 6.27 9.97
CA PRO A 108 0.80 7.61 9.92
C PRO A 108 -0.37 7.71 8.93
N PHE A 109 -0.46 6.82 7.95
CA PHE A 109 -1.51 6.80 6.94
C PHE A 109 -2.71 5.92 7.32
N LEU A 110 -2.82 5.50 8.59
CA LEU A 110 -4.06 4.89 9.08
C LEU A 110 -5.26 5.85 8.95
N SER A 111 -5.05 7.17 9.03
CA SER A 111 -6.11 8.17 8.84
C SER A 111 -6.30 8.62 7.38
N ASP A 112 -5.74 7.89 6.42
CA ASP A 112 -5.79 8.24 5.00
C ASP A 112 -6.82 7.35 4.28
N ASP A 113 -8.01 7.89 4.01
CA ASP A 113 -9.15 7.16 3.45
C ASP A 113 -8.85 6.48 2.09
N ASP A 114 -7.79 6.90 1.39
CA ASP A 114 -7.37 6.25 0.15
C ASP A 114 -6.74 4.87 0.40
N ILE A 115 -6.09 4.67 1.55
CA ILE A 115 -5.25 3.47 1.80
C ILE A 115 -5.42 2.84 3.19
N ASP A 116 -6.21 3.43 4.08
CA ASP A 116 -6.40 3.03 5.48
C ASP A 116 -6.52 1.51 5.72
N GLY A 117 -7.41 0.83 5.01
CA GLY A 117 -7.64 -0.60 5.14
C GLY A 117 -6.44 -1.44 4.70
N HIS A 118 -5.70 -0.96 3.70
CA HIS A 118 -4.46 -1.61 3.25
C HIS A 118 -3.34 -1.39 4.27
N VAL A 119 -3.30 -0.23 4.93
CA VAL A 119 -2.37 0.04 6.03
C VAL A 119 -2.65 -0.91 7.21
N VAL A 120 -3.91 -1.09 7.61
CA VAL A 120 -4.29 -2.05 8.67
C VAL A 120 -3.84 -3.48 8.32
N ASP A 121 -4.13 -3.95 7.10
CA ASP A 121 -3.73 -5.28 6.65
C ASP A 121 -2.20 -5.45 6.59
N THR A 122 -1.49 -4.44 6.08
CA THR A 122 -0.03 -4.46 6.02
C THR A 122 0.60 -4.50 7.41
N LEU A 123 0.13 -3.69 8.37
CA LEU A 123 0.63 -3.72 9.75
C LEU A 123 0.35 -5.08 10.42
N TYR A 124 -0.83 -5.67 10.18
CA TYR A 124 -1.13 -7.03 10.65
C TYR A 124 -0.15 -8.08 10.08
N LYS A 125 0.16 -8.01 8.79
CA LYS A 125 1.08 -8.93 8.10
C LYS A 125 2.54 -8.74 8.49
N MET A 126 2.98 -7.50 8.69
CA MET A 126 4.29 -7.17 9.27
C MET A 126 4.42 -7.73 10.69
N GLY A 127 3.31 -7.80 11.41
CA GLY A 127 3.22 -8.36 12.74
C GLY A 127 3.69 -7.40 13.83
N THR A 128 3.41 -6.12 13.65
CA THR A 128 3.87 -5.02 14.51
C THR A 128 2.79 -4.69 15.55
N PRO A 129 2.99 -4.98 16.85
CA PRO A 129 1.94 -4.85 17.87
C PRO A 129 1.67 -3.41 18.33
N ASN A 130 2.54 -2.46 17.99
CA ASN A 130 2.57 -1.12 18.58
C ASN A 130 1.43 -0.18 18.11
N TYR A 131 0.46 -0.68 17.33
CA TYR A 131 -0.57 0.13 16.70
C TYR A 131 -2.00 -0.23 17.15
N VAL A 132 -2.16 -0.97 18.26
CA VAL A 132 -3.46 -1.37 18.82
C VAL A 132 -4.40 -0.17 18.98
N SER A 133 -3.95 0.90 19.63
CA SER A 133 -4.79 2.08 19.87
C SER A 133 -5.23 2.76 18.58
N GLN A 134 -4.34 2.85 17.58
CA GLN A 134 -4.66 3.44 16.27
C GLN A 134 -5.58 2.55 15.42
N ILE A 135 -5.47 1.22 15.55
CA ILE A 135 -6.27 0.26 14.76
C ILE A 135 -7.64 -0.03 15.41
N GLN A 136 -7.80 0.17 16.72
CA GLN A 136 -9.05 -0.11 17.43
C GLN A 136 -10.31 0.52 16.79
N PRO A 137 -10.30 1.78 16.31
CA PRO A 137 -11.46 2.39 15.64
C PRO A 137 -11.91 1.61 14.39
N PHE A 138 -10.99 0.98 13.67
CA PHE A 138 -11.27 0.21 12.44
C PHE A 138 -12.09 -1.04 12.69
N THR A 139 -12.20 -1.52 13.94
CA THR A 139 -13.12 -2.63 14.30
C THR A 139 -14.60 -2.28 14.10
N LYS A 140 -14.91 -1.00 13.87
CA LYS A 140 -16.24 -0.47 13.55
C LYS A 140 -16.32 0.15 12.14
N HIS A 141 -15.29 -0.02 11.30
CA HIS A 141 -15.23 0.53 9.94
C HIS A 141 -16.44 0.13 9.09
N ASN A 142 -16.91 1.02 8.21
CA ASN A 142 -18.11 0.77 7.37
C ASN A 142 -17.90 -0.47 6.46
N ARG A 143 -16.72 -0.60 5.85
CA ARG A 143 -16.32 -1.74 5.01
C ARG A 143 -16.01 -2.98 5.84
N THR A 144 -16.73 -4.07 5.55
CA THR A 144 -16.64 -5.33 6.30
C THR A 144 -15.25 -5.96 6.29
N TRP A 145 -14.51 -5.88 5.18
CA TRP A 145 -13.18 -6.48 5.11
C TRP A 145 -12.18 -5.75 6.02
N ILE A 146 -12.23 -4.42 6.07
CA ILE A 146 -11.41 -3.57 6.97
C ILE A 146 -11.76 -3.90 8.42
N ARG A 147 -13.06 -3.97 8.72
CA ARG A 147 -13.57 -4.35 10.04
C ARG A 147 -13.01 -5.70 10.50
N ASN A 148 -13.00 -6.69 9.62
CA ASN A 148 -12.57 -8.05 9.92
C ASN A 148 -11.06 -8.14 10.12
N ILE A 149 -10.25 -7.43 9.33
CA ILE A 149 -8.80 -7.42 9.50
C ILE A 149 -8.39 -6.66 10.78
N ALA A 150 -9.06 -5.56 11.10
CA ALA A 150 -8.84 -4.84 12.36
C ALA A 150 -9.15 -5.73 13.57
N LYS A 151 -10.27 -6.46 13.56
CA LYS A 151 -10.59 -7.43 14.63
C LYS A 151 -9.53 -8.52 14.77
N LYS A 152 -8.99 -9.05 13.67
CA LYS A 152 -7.88 -10.02 13.70
C LYS A 152 -6.62 -9.42 14.32
N TYR A 153 -6.30 -8.17 13.99
CA TYR A 153 -5.17 -7.45 14.57
C TYR A 153 -5.34 -7.29 16.09
N ILE A 154 -6.48 -6.77 16.54
CA ILE A 154 -6.79 -6.56 17.97
C ILE A 154 -6.75 -7.88 18.74
N ASN A 155 -7.40 -8.93 18.25
CA ASN A 155 -7.38 -10.25 18.91
C ASN A 155 -5.98 -10.85 19.06
N LYS A 156 -5.01 -10.41 18.25
CA LYS A 156 -3.64 -10.92 18.27
C LYS A 156 -2.71 -10.11 19.18
N TYR A 157 -2.98 -8.82 19.35
CA TYR A 157 -2.03 -7.87 19.95
C TYR A 157 -2.58 -7.08 21.14
N SER A 158 -3.87 -7.20 21.47
CA SER A 158 -4.50 -6.63 22.66
C SER A 158 -4.65 -7.62 23.80
#